data_AF-A0A8D8XCL7-F1
#
_entry.id   AF-A0A8D8XCL7-F1
#
_cell.length_a   1.000
_cell.length_b   1.000
_cell.length_c   1.000
_cell.angle_alpha   90.00
_cell.angle_beta   90.00
_cell.angle_gamma   90.00
#
_symmetry.space_group_name_H-M   'P 1'
#
loop_
_entity.id
_entity.type
_entity.pdbx_description
1 polymer ?
#
loop_
_entity_poly.entity_id
_entity_poly.type
_entity_poly.pdbx_seq_one_letter_code
_entity_poly.pdbx_strand_id
1 'polypeptide(L)'
;MGSPLSPLLAEAYMDDFEQQLFCENPPILQNILIYKRYVDDIFILWTGDTSEVQDLLHHVNQLRENIKFEIEIGGETLNFLDLTIKLNLSTRKLEFSVYRKPSTTDTCIPANSNHPQIHKMAAFRALISRLLEIPMSRSNFINELDVIYQIATNNGYKKETIVKLFNVPTSSKLY
;
A
#
# COMPACT_ATOMS: atom_id res chain seq x y z
N MET A 1 -14.94 2.99 -13.05
CA MET A 1 -14.89 3.90 -11.89
C MET A 1 -15.77 5.12 -12.19
N GLY A 2 -16.99 5.19 -11.68
CA GLY A 2 -17.89 6.30 -12.02
C GLY A 2 -19.28 6.25 -11.39
N SER A 3 -19.73 5.08 -10.95
CA SER A 3 -20.89 4.98 -10.07
C SER A 3 -20.45 5.01 -8.59
N PRO A 4 -21.08 5.83 -7.74
CA PRO A 4 -20.76 5.90 -6.31
C PRO A 4 -21.09 4.59 -5.56
N LEU A 5 -21.92 3.73 -6.15
CA LEU A 5 -22.30 2.44 -5.55
C LEU A 5 -21.33 1.30 -5.90
N SER A 6 -20.51 1.46 -6.95
CA SER A 6 -19.63 0.38 -7.42
C SER A 6 -18.65 -0.14 -6.36
N PRO A 7 -17.95 0.71 -5.58
CA PRO A 7 -17.02 0.22 -4.56
C PRO A 7 -17.72 -0.59 -3.47
N LEU A 8 -18.91 -0.15 -3.05
CA LEU A 8 -19.70 -0.86 -2.04
C LEU A 8 -20.17 -2.23 -2.54
N LEU A 9 -20.60 -2.31 -3.81
CA LEU A 9 -21.01 -3.58 -4.41
C LEU A 9 -19.82 -4.54 -4.59
N ALA A 10 -18.65 -4.01 -4.99
CA ALA A 10 -17.43 -4.80 -5.07
C ALA A 10 -17.04 -5.34 -3.69
N GLU A 11 -17.08 -4.49 -2.66
CA GLU A 11 -16.79 -4.88 -1.28
C GLU A 11 -17.75 -5.97 -0.78
N ALA A 12 -19.06 -5.80 -0.97
CA ALA A 12 -20.06 -6.78 -0.56
C ALA A 12 -19.91 -8.12 -1.28
N TYR A 13 -19.57 -8.09 -2.58
CA TYR A 13 -19.30 -9.31 -3.35
C TYR A 13 -18.05 -10.03 -2.85
N MET A 14 -16.98 -9.29 -2.56
CA MET A 14 -15.73 -9.85 -2.04
C MET A 14 -15.89 -10.39 -0.62
N ASP A 15 -16.69 -9.75 0.22
CA ASP A 15 -17.00 -10.26 1.57
C ASP A 15 -17.77 -11.59 1.51
N ASP A 16 -18.81 -11.68 0.66
CA ASP A 16 -19.55 -12.92 0.44
C ASP A 16 -18.67 -14.04 -0.14
N PHE A 17 -17.74 -13.70 -1.03
CA PHE A 17 -16.73 -14.64 -1.54
C PHE A 17 -15.79 -15.15 -0.45
N GLU A 18 -15.25 -14.24 0.38
CA GLU A 18 -14.37 -14.59 1.49
C GLU A 18 -15.08 -15.46 2.52
N GLN A 19 -16.33 -15.15 2.85
CA GLN A 19 -17.15 -15.98 3.74
C GLN A 19 -17.25 -17.41 3.20
N GLN A 20 -17.54 -17.59 1.92
CA GLN A 20 -17.57 -18.92 1.31
C GLN A 20 -16.23 -19.65 1.43
N LEU A 21 -15.13 -18.98 1.05
CA LEU A 21 -13.77 -19.55 1.11
C LEU A 21 -13.40 -20.01 2.53
N PHE A 22 -13.63 -19.16 3.54
CA PHE A 22 -13.30 -19.47 4.93
C PHE A 22 -14.29 -20.42 5.60
N CYS A 23 -15.55 -20.48 5.15
CA CYS A 23 -16.53 -21.47 5.64
C CYS A 23 -16.24 -22.88 5.13
N GLU A 24 -15.82 -23.04 3.87
CA GLU A 24 -15.38 -24.34 3.34
C GLU A 24 -14.12 -24.84 4.07
N ASN A 25 -13.31 -23.92 4.59
CA ASN A 25 -12.10 -24.15 5.40
C ASN A 25 -11.23 -25.30 4.85
N PRO A 26 -10.84 -25.27 3.56
CA PRO A 26 -10.00 -26.32 3.00
C PRO A 26 -8.63 -26.34 3.72
N PRO A 27 -8.00 -27.51 3.87
CA PRO A 27 -6.75 -27.66 4.62
C PRO A 27 -5.65 -26.68 4.18
N ILE A 28 -5.65 -26.30 2.90
CA ILE A 28 -4.68 -25.37 2.32
C ILE A 28 -4.69 -23.98 2.98
N LEU A 29 -5.79 -23.54 3.58
CA LEU A 29 -5.86 -22.25 4.29
C LEU A 29 -5.03 -22.23 5.58
N GLN A 30 -4.68 -23.40 6.14
CA GLN A 30 -3.85 -23.47 7.34
C GLN A 30 -2.45 -22.87 7.16
N ASN A 31 -2.01 -22.75 5.90
CA ASN A 31 -0.73 -22.17 5.52
C ASN A 31 -0.78 -20.64 5.37
N ILE A 32 -1.96 -20.02 5.54
CA ILE A 32 -2.13 -18.56 5.54
C ILE A 32 -1.90 -18.04 6.97
N LEU A 33 -0.78 -17.35 7.17
CA LEU A 33 -0.45 -16.72 8.45
C LEU A 33 -1.06 -15.33 8.59
N ILE A 34 -1.09 -14.56 7.51
CA ILE A 34 -1.73 -13.24 7.45
C ILE A 34 -2.58 -13.20 6.19
N TYR A 35 -3.81 -12.71 6.33
CA TYR A 35 -4.69 -12.40 5.23
C TYR A 35 -5.18 -10.96 5.38
N LYS A 36 -4.97 -10.12 4.36
CA LYS A 36 -5.44 -8.74 4.31
C LYS A 36 -5.96 -8.43 2.92
N ARG A 37 -7.14 -7.84 2.83
CA ARG A 37 -7.73 -7.38 1.57
C ARG A 37 -7.90 -5.86 1.58
N TYR A 38 -7.68 -5.26 0.42
CA TYR A 38 -8.01 -3.87 0.12
C TYR A 38 -8.81 -3.84 -1.19
N VAL A 39 -10.13 -3.70 -1.09
CA VAL A 39 -11.06 -3.81 -2.23
C VAL A 39 -10.85 -5.15 -2.96
N ASP A 40 -10.17 -5.14 -4.10
CA ASP A 40 -9.86 -6.29 -4.96
C ASP A 40 -8.44 -6.86 -4.76
N ASP A 41 -7.53 -6.11 -4.14
CA ASP A 41 -6.15 -6.55 -3.88
C ASP A 41 -6.05 -7.34 -2.57
N ILE A 42 -5.44 -8.53 -2.61
CA ILE A 42 -5.25 -9.40 -1.44
C ILE A 42 -3.76 -9.60 -1.17
N PHE A 43 -3.37 -9.41 0.09
CA PHE A 43 -2.05 -9.73 0.62
C PHE A 43 -2.12 -10.96 1.53
N ILE A 44 -1.26 -11.94 1.24
CA ILE A 44 -1.13 -13.17 2.01
C ILE A 44 0.31 -13.33 2.48
N LEU A 45 0.50 -13.58 3.79
CA LEU A 45 1.75 -14.14 4.30
C LEU A 45 1.61 -15.66 4.36
N TRP A 46 2.35 -16.34 3.48
CA TRP A 46 2.27 -17.79 3.29
C TRP A 46 3.38 -18.52 4.05
N THR A 47 3.05 -19.63 4.70
CA THR A 47 4.01 -20.49 5.43
C THR A 47 4.19 -21.87 4.82
N GLY A 48 3.37 -22.25 3.84
CA GLY A 48 3.49 -23.51 3.12
C GLY A 48 4.54 -23.46 2.02
N ASP A 49 4.61 -24.52 1.23
CA ASP A 49 5.51 -24.59 0.09
C ASP A 49 4.99 -23.74 -1.08
N THR A 50 5.90 -23.20 -1.89
CA THR A 50 5.53 -22.39 -3.07
C THR A 50 4.72 -23.20 -4.09
N SER A 51 4.88 -24.53 -4.13
CA SER A 51 4.08 -25.40 -5.00
C SER A 51 2.60 -25.44 -4.59
N GLU A 52 2.33 -25.42 -3.29
CA GLU A 52 0.96 -25.44 -2.75
C GLU A 52 0.21 -24.12 -3.02
N VAL A 53 0.93 -23.03 -3.25
CA VAL A 53 0.31 -21.73 -3.59
C VAL A 53 -0.53 -21.82 -4.88
N GLN A 54 -0.11 -22.65 -5.84
CA GLN A 54 -0.89 -22.85 -7.08
C GLN A 54 -2.19 -23.63 -6.82
N ASP A 55 -2.17 -24.56 -5.87
CA ASP A 55 -3.37 -25.28 -5.45
C ASP A 55 -4.37 -24.34 -4.77
N LEU A 56 -3.88 -23.38 -3.98
CA LEU A 56 -4.73 -22.33 -3.39
C LEU A 56 -5.37 -21.50 -4.50
N LEU A 57 -4.58 -21.03 -5.47
CA LEU A 57 -5.08 -20.25 -6.59
C LEU A 57 -6.13 -21.02 -7.40
N HIS A 58 -5.88 -22.31 -7.65
CA HIS A 58 -6.81 -23.18 -8.36
C HIS A 58 -8.12 -23.33 -7.60
N HIS A 59 -8.07 -23.61 -6.30
CA HIS A 59 -9.25 -23.74 -5.45
C HIS A 59 -10.07 -22.44 -5.40
N VAL A 60 -9.43 -21.30 -5.13
CA VAL A 60 -10.07 -19.98 -5.09
C VAL A 60 -10.77 -19.67 -6.42
N ASN A 61 -10.14 -19.98 -7.55
CA ASN A 61 -10.73 -19.79 -8.87
C ASN A 61 -11.84 -20.79 -9.24
N GLN A 62 -11.98 -21.89 -8.49
CA GLN A 62 -13.09 -22.83 -8.67
C GLN A 62 -14.34 -22.44 -7.89
N LEU A 63 -14.22 -21.58 -6.87
CA LEU A 63 -15.36 -21.16 -6.05
C LEU A 63 -16.41 -20.40 -6.86
N ARG A 64 -15.98 -19.57 -7.83
CA ARG A 64 -16.88 -18.78 -8.67
C ARG A 64 -16.32 -18.60 -10.07
N GLU A 65 -17.15 -18.86 -11.08
CA GLU A 65 -16.76 -18.71 -12.50
C GLU A 65 -16.60 -17.25 -12.95
N ASN A 66 -17.27 -16.33 -12.26
CA ASN A 66 -17.39 -14.92 -12.68
C ASN A 66 -16.23 -14.03 -12.21
N ILE A 67 -15.33 -14.54 -11.37
CA ILE A 67 -14.14 -13.83 -10.89
C ILE A 67 -12.92 -14.72 -11.05
N LYS A 68 -11.81 -14.14 -11.49
CA LYS A 68 -10.54 -14.84 -11.57
C LYS A 68 -9.50 -14.05 -10.80
N PHE A 69 -8.85 -14.74 -9.89
CA PHE A 69 -7.69 -14.27 -9.16
C PHE A 69 -6.43 -14.63 -9.93
N GLU A 70 -5.48 -13.72 -9.89
CA GLU A 70 -4.10 -13.94 -10.30
C GLU A 70 -3.22 -13.79 -9.07
N ILE A 71 -2.04 -14.42 -9.09
CA ILE A 71 -1.13 -14.38 -7.95
C ILE A 71 0.26 -13.91 -8.34
N GLU A 72 0.82 -13.02 -7.54
CA GLU A 72 2.22 -12.61 -7.58
C GLU A 72 2.95 -13.17 -6.36
N ILE A 73 4.06 -13.88 -6.59
CA ILE A 73 4.87 -14.46 -5.52
C ILE A 73 6.16 -13.65 -5.38
N GLY A 74 6.23 -12.81 -4.35
CA GLY A 74 7.39 -11.95 -4.07
C GLY A 74 8.52 -12.60 -3.26
N GLY A 75 8.27 -13.78 -2.67
CA GLY A 75 9.22 -14.41 -1.74
C GLY A 75 9.40 -13.55 -0.48
N GLU A 76 10.59 -13.01 -0.28
CA GLU A 76 10.89 -12.14 0.87
C GLU A 76 10.48 -10.67 0.65
N THR A 77 10.17 -10.23 -0.56
CA THR A 77 9.82 -8.83 -0.83
C THR A 77 8.72 -8.74 -1.87
N LEU A 78 7.63 -8.06 -1.54
CA LEU A 78 6.48 -7.88 -2.42
C LEU A 78 5.98 -6.44 -2.33
N ASN A 79 5.50 -5.90 -3.45
CA ASN A 79 4.81 -4.62 -3.46
C ASN A 79 3.31 -4.85 -3.26
N PHE A 80 2.69 -4.10 -2.34
CA PHE A 80 1.25 -4.15 -2.09
C PHE A 80 0.75 -2.71 -1.93
N LEU A 81 -0.12 -2.27 -2.84
CA LEU A 81 -0.55 -0.87 -2.96
C LEU A 81 0.66 0.08 -3.08
N ASP A 82 0.74 1.08 -2.19
CA ASP A 82 1.82 2.06 -2.13
C ASP A 82 2.99 1.64 -1.22
N LEU A 83 3.06 0.35 -0.84
CA LEU A 83 4.06 -0.19 0.07
C LEU A 83 4.91 -1.26 -0.58
N THR A 84 6.19 -1.27 -0.24
CA THR A 84 7.06 -2.44 -0.38
C THR A 84 7.14 -3.10 1.00
N ILE A 85 6.73 -4.36 1.06
CA ILE A 85 6.72 -5.17 2.27
C ILE A 85 7.85 -6.18 2.14
N LYS A 86 8.79 -6.16 3.09
CA LYS A 86 9.91 -7.09 3.16
C LYS A 86 9.81 -7.96 4.41
N LEU A 87 9.89 -9.28 4.24
CA LEU A 87 10.01 -10.22 5.34
C LEU A 87 11.47 -10.38 5.73
N ASN A 88 11.83 -9.94 6.94
CA ASN A 88 13.16 -10.20 7.49
C ASN A 88 13.18 -11.57 8.17
N LEU A 89 13.76 -12.57 7.51
CA LEU A 89 13.81 -13.95 8.01
C LEU A 89 14.58 -14.10 9.34
N SER A 90 15.58 -13.25 9.58
CA SER A 90 16.39 -13.31 10.81
C SER A 90 15.62 -12.83 12.04
N THR A 91 14.80 -11.79 11.88
CA THR A 91 14.00 -11.21 12.99
C THR A 91 12.56 -11.70 12.99
N ARG A 92 12.11 -12.36 11.92
CA ARG A 92 10.72 -12.77 11.66
C ARG A 92 9.73 -11.60 11.74
N LYS A 93 10.14 -10.43 11.24
CA LYS A 93 9.32 -9.22 11.20
C LYS A 93 9.13 -8.73 9.77
N LEU A 94 7.99 -8.09 9.54
CA LEU A 94 7.74 -7.34 8.32
C LEU A 94 8.36 -5.95 8.46
N GLU A 95 9.13 -5.57 7.45
CA GLU A 95 9.68 -4.24 7.27
C GLU A 95 8.92 -3.56 6.14
N PHE A 96 8.56 -2.30 6.35
CA PHE A 96 7.80 -1.52 5.40
C PHE A 96 8.68 -0.42 4.80
N SER A 97 8.48 -0.13 3.52
CA SER A 97 8.94 1.08 2.86
C SER A 97 7.90 1.55 1.85
N VAL A 98 8.00 2.80 1.43
CA VAL A 98 7.11 3.35 0.40
C VAL A 98 7.51 2.80 -0.96
N TYR A 99 6.54 2.24 -1.68
CA TYR A 99 6.71 1.86 -3.07
C TYR A 99 6.40 3.05 -3.99
N ARG A 100 7.21 3.24 -5.03
CA ARG A 100 6.93 4.16 -6.14
C ARG A 100 7.08 3.37 -7.42
N LYS A 101 6.08 3.47 -8.30
CA LYS A 101 6.15 2.85 -9.62
C LYS A 101 7.33 3.44 -10.39
N PRO A 102 8.01 2.66 -11.27
CA PRO A 102 9.10 3.19 -12.10
C PRO A 102 8.70 4.38 -12.98
N SER A 103 7.41 4.50 -13.28
CA SER A 103 6.81 5.61 -14.04
C SER A 103 6.43 6.82 -13.18
N THR A 104 6.53 6.74 -11.85
CA THR A 104 6.22 7.85 -10.96
C THR A 104 7.19 8.99 -11.25
N THR A 105 6.65 10.12 -11.70
CA THR A 105 7.41 11.35 -11.80
C THR A 105 7.38 12.06 -10.45
N ASP A 106 8.50 12.70 -10.08
CA ASP A 106 8.59 13.55 -8.90
C ASP A 106 7.80 14.87 -9.08
N THR A 107 6.72 14.88 -9.85
CA THR A 107 6.02 16.09 -10.24
C THR A 107 5.02 16.51 -9.17
N CYS A 108 5.18 17.73 -8.67
CA CYS A 108 4.21 18.42 -7.83
C CYS A 108 3.86 19.76 -8.48
N ILE A 109 2.95 20.51 -7.87
CA ILE A 109 2.71 21.90 -8.31
C ILE A 109 4.03 22.69 -8.13
N PRO A 110 4.62 23.29 -9.18
CA PRO A 110 5.88 24.01 -9.06
C PRO A 110 5.79 25.22 -8.13
N ALA A 111 6.89 25.53 -7.44
CA ALA A 111 6.95 26.64 -6.48
C ALA A 111 6.63 28.00 -7.10
N ASN A 112 7.04 28.23 -8.35
CA ASN A 112 6.84 29.47 -9.11
C ASN A 112 5.45 29.60 -9.76
N SER A 113 4.59 28.57 -9.67
CA SER A 113 3.25 28.64 -10.25
C SER A 113 2.34 29.61 -9.49
N ASN A 114 1.27 30.13 -10.11
CA ASN A 114 0.34 31.06 -9.47
C ASN A 114 -0.74 30.38 -8.60
N HIS A 115 -0.49 29.14 -8.15
CA HIS A 115 -1.45 28.41 -7.31
C HIS A 115 -1.38 28.86 -5.85
N PRO A 116 -2.52 28.83 -5.12
CA PRO A 116 -2.53 29.06 -3.68
C PRO A 116 -1.56 28.14 -2.94
N GLN A 117 -0.88 28.68 -1.92
CA GLN A 117 0.12 27.94 -1.15
C GLN A 117 -0.45 26.69 -0.47
N ILE A 118 -1.73 26.71 -0.10
CA ILE A 118 -2.39 25.57 0.52
C ILE A 118 -2.38 24.35 -0.41
N HIS A 119 -2.69 24.52 -1.69
CA HIS A 119 -2.69 23.44 -2.69
C HIS A 119 -1.28 22.96 -2.99
N LYS A 120 -0.32 23.87 -3.13
CA LYS A 120 1.11 23.53 -3.30
C LYS A 120 1.62 22.64 -2.17
N MET A 121 1.26 22.99 -0.93
CA MET A 121 1.71 22.27 0.27
C MET A 121 0.91 20.99 0.54
N ALA A 122 -0.28 20.82 -0.04
CA ALA A 122 -1.12 19.64 0.19
C ALA A 122 -0.41 18.34 -0.21
N ALA A 123 0.30 18.33 -1.34
CA ALA A 123 1.07 17.16 -1.78
C ALA A 123 2.16 16.78 -0.76
N PHE A 124 2.94 17.76 -0.28
CA PHE A 124 3.97 17.51 0.72
C PHE A 124 3.39 17.10 2.08
N ARG A 125 2.24 17.65 2.48
CA ARG A 125 1.54 17.18 3.69
C ARG A 125 1.13 15.72 3.57
N ALA A 126 0.61 15.30 2.43
CA ALA A 126 0.25 13.90 2.19
C ALA A 126 1.49 12.99 2.26
N LEU A 127 2.61 13.39 1.63
CA LEU A 127 3.87 12.64 1.70
C LEU A 127 4.40 12.54 3.14
N ILE A 128 4.32 13.63 3.91
CA ILE A 128 4.76 13.66 5.31
C ILE A 128 3.83 12.80 6.19
N SER A 129 2.50 12.91 6.02
CA SER A 129 1.54 12.07 6.78
C SER A 129 1.87 10.60 6.58
N ARG A 130 2.07 10.19 5.33
CA ARG A 130 2.46 8.83 4.96
C ARG A 130 3.80 8.42 5.58
N LEU A 131 4.82 9.29 5.53
CA LEU A 131 6.12 9.05 6.17
C LEU A 131 5.98 8.79 7.69
N LEU A 132 5.06 9.49 8.36
CA LEU A 132 4.85 9.40 9.80
C LEU A 132 3.94 8.24 10.23
N GLU A 133 2.98 7.84 9.38
CA GLU A 133 2.00 6.80 9.69
C GLU A 133 2.52 5.39 9.41
N ILE A 134 3.36 5.20 8.38
CA ILE A 134 3.89 3.88 8.06
C ILE A 134 4.97 3.50 9.09
N PRO A 135 4.87 2.31 9.73
CA PRO A 135 5.85 1.84 10.71
C PRO A 135 7.13 1.34 10.00
N MET A 136 7.92 2.27 9.49
CA MET A 136 9.18 2.00 8.80
C MET A 136 10.35 1.85 9.77
N SER A 137 11.38 1.11 9.34
CA SER A 137 12.67 1.13 10.04
C SER A 137 13.29 2.53 9.97
N ARG A 138 14.20 2.84 10.90
CA ARG A 138 14.88 4.16 10.92
C ARG A 138 15.61 4.45 9.60
N SER A 139 16.22 3.45 8.99
CA SER A 139 16.88 3.60 7.69
C SER A 139 15.88 3.90 6.58
N ASN A 140 14.77 3.16 6.50
CA ASN A 140 13.74 3.38 5.49
C ASN A 140 13.06 4.74 5.65
N PHE A 141 12.84 5.19 6.89
CA PHE A 141 12.32 6.52 7.20
C PHE A 141 13.24 7.62 6.68
N ILE A 142 14.56 7.51 6.94
CA ILE A 142 15.54 8.50 6.47
C ILE A 142 15.60 8.51 4.94
N ASN A 143 15.60 7.34 4.31
CA ASN A 143 15.59 7.22 2.85
C ASN A 143 14.34 7.87 2.24
N GLU A 144 13.16 7.61 2.81
CA GLU A 144 11.90 8.23 2.34
C GLU A 144 11.90 9.74 2.53
N LEU A 145 12.44 10.23 3.66
CA LEU A 145 12.59 11.65 3.92
C LEU A 145 13.49 12.33 2.89
N ASP A 146 14.61 11.70 2.53
CA ASP A 146 15.52 12.20 1.50
C ASP A 146 14.84 12.26 0.13
N VAL A 147 14.00 11.26 -0.21
CA VAL A 147 13.19 11.29 -1.43
C VAL A 147 12.20 12.46 -1.40
N ILE A 148 11.52 12.73 -0.28
CA ILE A 148 10.61 13.87 -0.16
C ILE A 148 11.37 15.20 -0.37
N TYR A 149 12.58 15.32 0.17
CA TYR A 149 13.42 16.49 -0.08
C TYR A 149 13.87 16.61 -1.54
N GLN A 150 14.15 15.49 -2.20
CA GLN A 150 14.48 15.48 -3.63
C GLN A 150 13.29 15.96 -4.46
N ILE A 151 12.09 15.43 -4.21
CA ILE A 151 10.85 15.88 -4.85
C ILE A 151 10.65 17.38 -4.65
N ALA A 152 10.83 17.88 -3.42
CA ALA A 152 10.72 19.31 -3.13
C ALA A 152 11.70 20.14 -3.96
N THR A 153 12.96 19.72 -4.00
CA THR A 153 14.04 20.40 -4.75
C THR A 153 13.75 20.42 -6.26
N ASN A 154 13.30 19.28 -6.81
CA ASN A 154 12.95 19.14 -8.23
C ASN A 154 11.80 20.08 -8.65
N ASN A 155 10.93 20.48 -7.71
CA ASN A 155 9.81 21.39 -7.96
C ASN A 155 10.07 22.84 -7.51
N GLY A 156 11.32 23.18 -7.17
CA GLY A 156 11.74 24.54 -6.81
C GLY A 156 11.45 24.95 -5.36
N TYR A 157 11.17 24.00 -4.47
CA TYR A 157 10.98 24.26 -3.04
C TYR A 157 12.29 24.09 -2.29
N LYS A 158 12.50 24.93 -1.28
CA LYS A 158 13.64 24.77 -0.35
C LYS A 158 13.30 23.75 0.74
N LYS A 159 14.30 22.99 1.20
CA LYS A 159 14.14 21.97 2.25
C LYS A 159 13.53 22.52 3.53
N GLU A 160 13.84 23.76 3.91
CA GLU A 160 13.28 24.41 5.11
C GLU A 160 11.76 24.56 5.03
N THR A 161 11.20 24.64 3.82
CA THR A 161 9.75 24.68 3.60
C THR A 161 9.11 23.38 4.07
N ILE A 162 9.74 22.25 3.76
CA ILE A 162 9.28 20.91 4.14
C ILE A 162 9.47 20.70 5.64
N VAL A 163 10.62 21.11 6.20
CA VAL A 163 10.89 21.03 7.64
C VAL A 163 9.80 21.74 8.46
N LYS A 164 9.34 22.91 8.00
CA LYS A 164 8.25 23.65 8.66
C LYS A 164 6.92 22.88 8.69
N LEU A 165 6.67 21.99 7.75
CA LEU A 165 5.41 21.21 7.70
C LEU A 165 5.33 20.16 8.80
N PHE A 166 6.46 19.68 9.35
CA PHE A 166 6.46 18.75 10.49
C PHE A 166 6.01 19.40 11.81
N ASN A 167 6.14 20.72 11.93
CA ASN A 167 5.82 21.47 13.15
C ASN A 167 4.38 22.00 13.19
N VAL A 168 3.60 21.77 12.13
CA VAL A 168 2.19 22.18 12.10
C VAL A 168 1.36 21.01 12.58
N PRO A 169 0.65 21.10 13.72
CA PRO A 169 -0.26 20.04 14.13
C PRO A 169 -1.28 19.83 13.01
N THR A 170 -1.28 18.62 12.46
CA THR A 170 -2.21 18.18 11.40
C THR A 170 -3.63 18.31 11.95
N SER A 171 -4.23 19.48 11.71
CA SER A 171 -5.61 19.79 12.06
C SER A 171 -6.49 19.13 10.99
N SER A 172 -6.60 17.82 11.05
CA SER A 172 -7.51 17.05 10.19
C SER A 172 -7.75 15.65 10.78
N LYS A 173 -8.34 15.62 11.98
CA LYS A 173 -9.35 14.62 12.34
C LYS A 173 -10.73 15.24 12.10
N LEU A 174 -11.17 15.23 10.85
CA LEU A 174 -12.54 15.45 10.39
C LEU A 174 -12.59 14.60 9.09
N TYR A 175 -13.28 13.47 8.97
CA TYR A 175 -14.49 12.93 9.59
C TYR A 175 -14.29 11.44 9.92
#